data_AF-A0A251VNN1-F1
#
_entry.id   AF-A0A251VNN1-F1
#
_cell.length_a   1.000
_cell.length_b   1.000
_cell.length_c   1.000
_cell.angle_alpha   90.00
_cell.angle_beta   90.00
_cell.angle_gamma   90.00
#
_symmetry.space_group_name_H-M   'P 1'
#
loop_
_entity.id
_entity.type
_entity.pdbx_description
1 polymer ?
#
loop_
_entity_poly.entity_id
_entity_poly.type
_entity_poly.pdbx_seq_one_letter_code
_entity_poly.pdbx_strand_id
1 'polypeptide(L)'
;MGIINSPPPTTTNATVFRRRLSQTTTFCPTCSSTGIFFTFSYNFVGHIKSVNFKCQAILKPYEKDVLQHIEMPFVEEDHAIKNYVKSIKSIFGSVDDGVISPSAYDTAWVALIEGVNEQSGGPQFPSSLEWIANHQLLDGSWGESMIFSISDRLVNTLACVIALTTWKVHPDKCKKGLNFVEDNIYKLGDQNEEHKTHGLELVFPALIELAGKLDLKVPNDSPVIKEMYKRRERKLLKIPKEKVHNTPTIMIYSLEGMKDLEWDKLLKLQSENGSIVYSPSATAFSFMQTKDQKCLTYLTNLVHKFKGGVPHVYPVEIFEQIWMVDRLQRLGIARYFQSEIKECTDYIYRYWDGQAIGITRYCNLPDIDDTCMGFRVLRTNGYQVSPG
;
A
#
# COMPACT_ATOMS: atom_id res chain seq x y z
N MET A 1 3.16 -2.31 53.50
CA MET A 1 3.66 -1.64 52.28
C MET A 1 2.61 -1.89 51.21
N GLY A 2 1.63 -1.03 50.93
CA GLY A 2 1.73 0.38 50.55
C GLY A 2 1.11 0.49 49.16
N ILE A 3 -0.22 0.41 49.07
CA ILE A 3 -0.99 0.51 47.82
C ILE A 3 -0.97 1.98 47.38
N ILE A 4 -0.29 2.27 46.28
CA ILE A 4 -0.28 3.60 45.66
C ILE A 4 -1.39 3.62 44.61
N ASN A 5 -2.53 4.21 44.97
CA ASN A 5 -3.60 4.53 44.03
C ASN A 5 -3.23 5.84 43.32
N SER A 6 -3.02 5.77 42.00
CA SER A 6 -2.88 6.95 41.14
C SER A 6 -4.27 7.43 40.68
N PRO A 7 -4.57 8.74 40.72
CA PRO A 7 -5.86 9.27 40.25
C PRO A 7 -5.96 9.24 38.72
N PRO A 8 -7.18 9.12 38.15
CA PRO A 8 -7.38 9.11 36.71
C PRO A 8 -7.11 10.51 36.08
N PRO A 9 -6.62 10.56 34.83
CA PRO A 9 -6.29 11.82 34.16
C PRO A 9 -7.53 12.63 33.80
N THR A 10 -7.44 13.94 34.02
CA THR A 10 -8.42 14.98 33.71
C THR A 10 -8.63 15.13 32.20
N THR A 11 -9.89 15.05 31.77
CA THR A 11 -10.31 15.32 30.39
C THR A 11 -10.15 16.80 30.05
N THR A 12 -9.22 17.11 29.15
CA THR A 12 -9.03 18.45 28.61
C THR A 12 -9.87 18.60 27.34
N ASN A 13 -10.65 19.68 27.27
CA ASN A 13 -11.64 19.97 26.23
C ASN A 13 -11.06 19.95 24.81
N ALA A 14 -11.78 19.28 23.90
CA ALA A 14 -11.51 19.31 22.46
C ALA A 14 -11.87 20.69 21.86
N THR A 15 -10.90 21.34 21.24
CA THR A 15 -11.04 22.59 20.49
C THR A 15 -11.78 22.32 19.17
N VAL A 16 -12.99 22.87 19.02
CA VAL A 16 -13.78 22.77 17.79
C VAL A 16 -13.27 23.77 16.75
N PHE A 17 -12.71 23.28 15.65
CA PHE A 17 -12.41 24.09 14.46
C PHE A 17 -13.71 24.37 13.68
N ARG A 18 -14.21 25.61 13.71
CA ARG A 18 -15.30 26.07 12.84
C ARG A 18 -14.75 26.48 11.48
N ARG A 19 -15.08 25.72 10.42
CA ARG A 19 -14.88 26.15 9.02
C ARG A 19 -16.06 27.04 8.59
N ARG A 20 -15.77 28.25 8.10
CA ARG A 20 -16.74 29.17 7.49
C ARG A 20 -17.26 28.56 6.18
N LEU A 21 -18.58 28.42 6.04
CA LEU A 21 -19.26 28.25 4.76
C LEU A 21 -19.69 29.62 4.25
N SER A 22 -19.28 29.97 3.03
CA SER A 22 -19.67 31.19 2.32
C SER A 22 -21.08 31.07 1.74
N GLN A 23 -21.76 32.21 1.65
CA GLN A 23 -23.17 32.36 1.31
C GLN A 23 -23.47 32.25 -0.20
N THR A 24 -24.70 31.81 -0.47
CA THR A 24 -25.62 32.14 -1.58
C THR A 24 -25.28 31.71 -3.01
N THR A 25 -26.15 30.87 -3.59
CA THR A 25 -27.07 31.28 -4.66
C THR A 25 -28.31 30.38 -4.64
N THR A 26 -29.48 31.02 -4.62
CA THR A 26 -30.82 30.42 -4.51
C THR A 26 -31.36 30.15 -5.91
N PHE A 27 -31.86 28.94 -6.19
CA PHE A 27 -32.82 28.70 -7.27
C PHE A 27 -33.79 27.60 -6.83
N CYS A 28 -35.09 27.91 -6.86
CA CYS A 28 -36.19 27.02 -6.52
C CYS A 28 -37.12 26.96 -7.74
N PRO A 29 -37.57 25.75 -8.12
CA PRO A 29 -38.96 25.59 -8.49
C PRO A 29 -39.63 24.48 -7.68
N THR A 30 -40.85 24.79 -7.28
CA THR A 30 -41.76 24.01 -6.44
C THR A 30 -42.35 22.80 -7.17
N CYS A 31 -42.36 21.63 -6.51
CA CYS A 31 -43.48 20.70 -6.58
C CYS A 31 -43.60 19.97 -5.23
N SER A 32 -44.81 20.03 -4.66
CA SER A 32 -45.14 19.70 -3.28
C SER A 32 -45.74 18.30 -3.15
N SER A 33 -45.28 17.52 -2.17
CA SER A 33 -46.16 16.77 -1.25
C SER A 33 -45.36 15.98 -0.20
N THR A 34 -45.21 16.57 0.99
CA THR A 34 -45.18 15.95 2.35
C THR A 34 -44.42 16.90 3.29
N GLY A 35 -45.16 17.76 4.00
CA GLY A 35 -44.59 18.70 4.96
C GLY A 35 -44.45 18.08 6.34
N ILE A 36 -43.23 18.07 6.88
CA ILE A 36 -42.97 17.95 8.31
C ILE A 36 -42.67 19.36 8.81
N PHE A 37 -43.51 19.90 9.70
CA PHE A 37 -43.25 21.18 10.36
C PHE A 37 -42.60 20.93 11.72
N PHE A 38 -41.42 21.52 11.93
CA PHE A 38 -40.79 21.61 13.24
C PHE A 38 -40.98 23.03 13.78
N THR A 39 -41.74 23.20 14.86
CA THR A 39 -41.79 24.46 15.61
C THR A 39 -40.80 24.41 16.77
N PHE A 40 -39.81 25.31 16.75
CA PHE A 40 -38.91 25.55 17.88
C PHE A 40 -39.39 26.75 18.69
N SER A 41 -39.75 26.54 19.94
CA SER A 41 -39.97 27.62 20.91
C SER A 41 -38.88 27.57 21.98
N TYR A 42 -38.00 28.57 21.99
CA TYR A 42 -37.00 28.77 23.03
C TYR A 42 -37.54 29.75 24.08
N ASN A 43 -37.72 29.29 25.32
CA ASN A 43 -37.87 30.18 26.47
C ASN A 43 -36.62 30.04 27.35
N PHE A 44 -35.98 31.18 27.62
CA PHE A 44 -34.70 31.27 28.31
C PHE A 44 -34.92 31.72 29.76
N VAL A 45 -34.96 30.79 30.72
CA VAL A 45 -34.66 31.06 32.14
C VAL A 45 -34.08 29.80 32.79
N GLY A 46 -32.89 29.94 33.39
CA GLY A 46 -32.42 29.22 34.57
C GLY A 46 -32.29 27.69 34.54
N HIS A 47 -31.04 27.20 34.55
CA HIS A 47 -30.56 25.91 35.07
C HIS A 47 -31.52 24.70 35.10
N ILE A 48 -31.35 23.79 34.13
CA ILE A 48 -31.30 22.31 34.21
C ILE A 48 -31.58 21.79 32.78
N LYS A 49 -30.59 21.17 32.13
CA LYS A 49 -30.77 20.58 30.79
C LYS A 49 -31.43 19.20 30.92
N SER A 50 -32.76 19.16 30.79
CA SER A 50 -33.47 17.97 30.32
C SER A 50 -34.15 18.31 29.00
N VAL A 51 -33.79 17.61 27.92
CA VAL A 51 -34.47 17.74 26.63
C VAL A 51 -35.51 16.63 26.58
N ASN A 52 -36.77 16.97 26.85
CA ASN A 52 -37.89 16.07 26.63
C ASN A 52 -38.26 16.10 25.15
N PHE A 53 -37.93 15.04 24.42
CA PHE A 53 -38.49 14.79 23.10
C PHE A 53 -39.93 14.27 23.26
N LYS A 54 -40.93 15.14 23.08
CA LYS A 54 -42.31 14.69 22.83
C LYS A 54 -42.56 14.67 21.32
N CYS A 55 -42.46 13.50 20.72
CA CYS A 55 -42.95 13.27 19.37
C CYS A 55 -44.46 13.07 19.44
N GLN A 56 -45.25 14.06 18.99
CA GLN A 56 -46.66 13.82 18.69
C GLN A 56 -46.73 13.12 17.34
N ALA A 57 -46.76 11.78 17.35
CA ALA A 57 -47.12 11.02 16.17
C ALA A 57 -48.61 11.25 15.88
N ILE A 58 -48.90 11.96 14.78
CA ILE A 58 -50.24 11.94 14.20
C ILE A 58 -50.44 10.52 13.65
N LEU A 59 -51.19 9.70 14.39
CA LEU A 59 -51.70 8.43 13.90
C LEU A 59 -52.65 8.72 12.74
N LYS A 60 -52.16 8.59 11.50
CA LYS A 60 -53.05 8.31 10.37
C LYS A 60 -53.52 6.86 10.50
N PRO A 61 -54.82 6.59 10.31
CA PRO A 61 -55.33 5.22 10.33
C PRO A 61 -54.66 4.42 9.23
N TYR A 62 -54.35 3.17 9.58
CA TYR A 62 -53.70 2.16 8.76
C TYR A 62 -54.53 1.92 7.49
N GLU A 63 -54.09 2.46 6.34
CA GLU A 63 -54.57 2.00 5.04
C GLU A 63 -53.94 0.63 4.79
N LYS A 64 -54.70 -0.43 5.10
CA LYS A 64 -54.60 -1.69 4.36
C LYS A 64 -54.86 -1.34 2.90
N ASP A 65 -53.94 -1.72 2.01
CA ASP A 65 -54.07 -1.76 0.53
C ASP A 65 -53.09 -0.87 -0.27
N VAL A 66 -51.81 -0.81 0.13
CA VAL A 66 -50.73 -0.53 -0.83
C VAL A 66 -49.53 -1.48 -0.63
N LEU A 67 -49.77 -2.79 -0.77
CA LEU A 67 -48.73 -3.68 -1.30
C LEU A 67 -49.05 -3.86 -2.78
N GLN A 68 -48.75 -2.83 -3.58
CA GLN A 68 -48.59 -3.05 -5.01
C GLN A 68 -47.46 -4.07 -5.18
N HIS A 69 -47.77 -5.22 -5.76
CA HIS A 69 -46.78 -6.17 -6.22
C HIS A 69 -45.85 -5.47 -7.22
N ILE A 70 -44.70 -5.01 -6.72
CA ILE A 70 -43.55 -4.76 -7.57
C ILE A 70 -43.05 -6.15 -7.94
N GLU A 71 -43.52 -6.69 -9.06
CA GLU A 71 -42.81 -7.76 -9.75
C GLU A 71 -41.48 -7.17 -10.23
N MET A 72 -40.47 -7.22 -9.37
CA MET A 72 -39.09 -7.10 -9.84
C MET A 72 -38.77 -8.36 -10.65
N PRO A 73 -37.93 -8.28 -11.69
CA PRO A 73 -37.47 -9.45 -12.45
C PRO A 73 -36.52 -10.30 -11.57
N PHE A 74 -37.10 -10.99 -10.58
CA PHE A 74 -36.40 -11.61 -9.45
C PHE A 74 -35.55 -12.82 -9.86
N VAL A 75 -35.90 -13.47 -10.97
CA VAL A 75 -35.32 -14.76 -11.37
C VAL A 75 -33.94 -14.60 -12.04
N GLU A 76 -33.73 -13.53 -12.81
CA GLU A 76 -32.42 -13.24 -13.44
C GLU A 76 -31.42 -12.67 -12.42
N GLU A 77 -31.88 -11.84 -11.48
CA GLU A 77 -31.05 -11.27 -10.41
C GLU A 77 -30.51 -12.34 -9.45
N ASP A 78 -31.31 -13.33 -9.07
CA ASP A 78 -30.88 -14.44 -8.21
C ASP A 78 -29.78 -15.30 -8.85
N HIS A 79 -29.85 -15.50 -10.17
CA HIS A 79 -28.82 -16.23 -10.90
C HIS A 79 -27.52 -15.41 -10.98
N ALA A 80 -27.62 -14.10 -11.20
CA ALA A 80 -26.47 -13.20 -11.19
C ALA A 80 -25.78 -13.16 -9.81
N ILE A 81 -26.54 -13.05 -8.71
CA ILE A 81 -26.00 -13.08 -7.34
C ILE A 81 -25.27 -14.40 -7.07
N LYS A 82 -25.87 -15.55 -7.42
CA LYS A 82 -25.21 -16.86 -7.27
C LYS A 82 -23.89 -16.94 -8.04
N ASN A 83 -23.85 -16.38 -9.25
CA ASN A 83 -22.62 -16.34 -10.04
C ASN A 83 -21.56 -15.47 -9.39
N TYR A 84 -21.90 -14.27 -8.91
CA TYR A 84 -20.94 -13.41 -8.20
C TYR A 84 -20.44 -14.06 -6.91
N VAL A 85 -21.32 -14.69 -6.12
CA VAL A 85 -20.92 -15.43 -4.92
C VAL A 85 -19.94 -16.56 -5.29
N LYS A 86 -20.23 -17.33 -6.34
CA LYS A 86 -19.32 -18.39 -6.82
C LYS A 86 -17.98 -17.83 -7.27
N SER A 87 -17.97 -16.72 -8.01
CA SER A 87 -16.74 -16.05 -8.44
C SER A 87 -15.91 -15.55 -7.26
N ILE A 88 -16.53 -14.90 -6.27
CA ILE A 88 -15.82 -14.42 -5.07
C ILE A 88 -15.28 -15.59 -4.25
N LYS A 89 -16.05 -16.67 -4.07
CA LYS A 89 -15.56 -17.90 -3.40
C LYS A 89 -14.35 -18.50 -4.12
N SER A 90 -14.33 -18.46 -5.45
CA SER A 90 -13.18 -18.91 -6.24
C SER A 90 -11.94 -18.05 -5.99
N ILE A 91 -12.09 -16.75 -5.69
CA ILE A 91 -10.96 -15.88 -5.34
C ILE A 91 -10.34 -16.34 -4.02
N PHE A 92 -11.15 -16.62 -2.99
CA PHE A 92 -10.66 -17.18 -1.71
C PHE A 92 -9.86 -18.47 -1.91
N GLY A 93 -10.34 -19.39 -2.75
CA GLY A 93 -9.63 -20.63 -3.06
C GLY A 93 -8.31 -20.45 -3.84
N SER A 94 -8.04 -19.23 -4.32
CA SER A 94 -6.79 -18.88 -5.02
C SER A 94 -5.84 -18.02 -4.20
N VAL A 95 -6.21 -17.64 -2.97
CA VAL A 95 -5.35 -16.88 -2.05
C VAL A 95 -4.22 -17.81 -1.60
N ASP A 96 -3.03 -17.50 -2.07
CA ASP A 96 -1.77 -18.17 -1.72
C ASP A 96 -0.89 -17.17 -0.95
N ASP A 97 0.27 -16.82 -1.49
CA ASP A 97 1.22 -15.86 -0.91
C ASP A 97 0.86 -14.38 -1.21
N GLY A 98 -0.34 -14.11 -1.71
CA GLY A 98 -0.77 -12.77 -2.12
C GLY A 98 -0.88 -12.60 -3.64
N VAL A 99 -1.95 -11.93 -4.10
CA VAL A 99 -2.08 -11.46 -5.48
C VAL A 99 -1.69 -9.99 -5.59
N ILE A 100 -0.62 -9.69 -6.33
CA ILE A 100 -0.07 -8.35 -6.48
C ILE A 100 0.54 -8.16 -7.88
N SER A 101 0.44 -6.94 -8.43
CA SER A 101 1.01 -6.60 -9.73
C SER A 101 2.54 -6.44 -9.65
N PRO A 102 3.28 -6.77 -10.72
CA PRO A 102 4.71 -6.50 -10.79
C PRO A 102 5.03 -5.00 -10.72
N SER A 103 6.16 -4.68 -10.10
CA SER A 103 6.78 -3.35 -10.04
C SER A 103 7.92 -3.29 -11.06
N ALA A 104 7.87 -2.30 -11.97
CA ALA A 104 8.92 -2.15 -12.96
C ALA A 104 10.26 -1.73 -12.32
N TYR A 105 10.21 -0.92 -11.26
CA TYR A 105 11.35 -0.52 -10.45
C TYR A 105 12.07 -1.73 -9.83
N ASP A 106 11.34 -2.60 -9.13
CA ASP A 106 11.92 -3.78 -8.48
C ASP A 106 12.42 -4.79 -9.51
N THR A 107 11.65 -4.99 -10.60
CA THR A 107 12.07 -5.84 -11.71
C THR A 107 13.37 -5.36 -12.33
N ALA A 108 13.58 -4.05 -12.45
CA ALA A 108 14.84 -3.48 -12.93
C ALA A 108 16.02 -3.77 -11.99
N TRP A 109 15.83 -3.68 -10.67
CA TRP A 109 16.85 -4.05 -9.70
C TRP A 109 17.22 -5.54 -9.75
N VAL A 110 16.23 -6.42 -9.92
CA VAL A 110 16.47 -7.86 -10.11
C VAL A 110 17.20 -8.14 -11.41
N ALA A 111 16.85 -7.43 -12.49
CA ALA A 111 17.50 -7.55 -13.79
C ALA A 111 18.98 -7.10 -13.76
N LEU A 112 19.41 -6.27 -12.81
CA LEU A 112 20.82 -5.85 -12.69
C LEU A 112 21.75 -6.93 -12.14
N ILE A 113 21.20 -8.03 -11.60
CA ILE A 113 22.01 -9.08 -11.00
C ILE A 113 22.80 -9.82 -12.07
N GLU A 114 24.13 -9.85 -11.91
CA GLU A 114 25.04 -10.63 -12.75
C GLU A 114 24.93 -12.13 -12.48
N GLY A 115 25.04 -12.93 -13.54
CA GLY A 115 24.98 -14.39 -13.46
C GLY A 115 26.07 -14.97 -12.56
N VAL A 116 25.69 -15.87 -11.65
CA VAL A 116 26.61 -16.50 -10.68
C VAL A 116 27.64 -17.43 -11.36
N ASN A 117 27.34 -17.89 -12.58
CA ASN A 117 28.24 -18.70 -13.39
C ASN A 117 29.03 -17.78 -14.33
N GLU A 118 30.24 -17.41 -13.89
CA GLU A 118 31.16 -16.38 -14.41
C GLU A 118 31.52 -16.46 -15.92
N GLN A 119 31.13 -17.51 -16.63
CA GLN A 119 31.53 -17.73 -18.03
C GLN A 119 30.68 -16.95 -19.06
N SER A 120 29.47 -16.52 -18.70
CA SER A 120 28.52 -15.93 -19.66
C SER A 120 28.47 -14.40 -19.65
N GLY A 121 28.93 -13.75 -18.57
CA GLY A 121 28.89 -12.29 -18.42
C GLY A 121 27.50 -11.68 -18.63
N GLY A 122 26.43 -12.46 -18.43
CA GLY A 122 25.04 -12.07 -18.66
C GLY A 122 24.22 -11.92 -17.37
N PRO A 123 22.95 -11.50 -17.47
CA PRO A 123 22.07 -11.34 -16.31
C PRO A 123 21.71 -12.70 -15.71
N GLN A 124 21.65 -12.77 -14.37
CA GLN A 124 21.14 -13.94 -13.64
C GLN A 124 19.68 -14.23 -13.97
N PHE A 125 18.89 -13.17 -14.26
CA PHE A 125 17.46 -13.27 -14.58
C PHE A 125 17.15 -12.61 -15.95
N PRO A 126 17.48 -13.27 -17.08
CA PRO A 126 17.19 -12.72 -18.41
C PRO A 126 15.70 -12.43 -18.64
N SER A 127 14.81 -13.22 -18.04
CA SER A 127 13.36 -13.03 -18.11
C SER A 127 12.88 -11.71 -17.50
N SER A 128 13.60 -11.16 -16.51
CA SER A 128 13.30 -9.84 -15.95
C SER A 128 13.61 -8.72 -16.95
N LEU A 129 14.69 -8.83 -17.74
CA LEU A 129 14.95 -7.88 -18.82
C LEU A 129 13.93 -7.98 -19.95
N GLU A 130 13.54 -9.19 -20.33
CA GLU A 130 12.49 -9.41 -21.31
C GLU A 130 11.16 -8.82 -20.84
N TRP A 131 10.82 -9.01 -19.55
CA TRP A 131 9.65 -8.37 -18.95
C TRP A 131 9.72 -6.85 -19.08
N ILE A 132 10.84 -6.22 -18.70
CA ILE A 132 11.02 -4.76 -18.83
C ILE A 132 10.84 -4.31 -20.28
N ALA A 133 11.47 -5.00 -21.24
CA ALA A 133 11.37 -4.67 -22.64
C ALA A 133 9.91 -4.70 -23.14
N ASN A 134 9.12 -5.65 -22.67
CA ASN A 134 7.73 -5.85 -23.09
C ASN A 134 6.70 -4.96 -22.36
N HIS A 135 7.10 -4.23 -21.32
CA HIS A 135 6.18 -3.43 -20.47
C HIS A 135 6.45 -1.91 -20.49
N GLN A 136 7.13 -1.40 -21.51
CA GLN A 136 7.22 0.05 -21.75
C GLN A 136 5.87 0.60 -22.21
N LEU A 137 5.40 1.68 -21.59
CA LEU A 137 4.17 2.38 -21.95
C LEU A 137 4.32 3.22 -23.22
N LEU A 138 3.19 3.64 -23.79
CA LEU A 138 3.16 4.40 -25.06
C LEU A 138 3.90 5.75 -24.99
N ASP A 139 3.95 6.37 -23.81
CA ASP A 139 4.65 7.63 -23.56
C ASP A 139 6.18 7.44 -23.33
N GLY A 140 6.67 6.21 -23.41
CA GLY A 140 8.07 5.86 -23.18
C GLY A 140 8.42 5.56 -21.72
N SER A 141 7.49 5.75 -20.78
CA SER A 141 7.70 5.46 -19.36
C SER A 141 7.42 4.00 -18.98
N TRP A 142 7.75 3.64 -17.75
CA TRP A 142 7.29 2.44 -17.05
C TRP A 142 6.54 2.84 -15.77
N GLY A 143 5.61 2.01 -15.31
CA GLY A 143 4.84 2.23 -14.08
C GLY A 143 3.40 1.74 -14.22
N GLU A 144 2.52 2.19 -13.30
CA GLU A 144 1.10 1.81 -13.37
C GLU A 144 0.42 2.45 -14.59
N SER A 145 -0.24 1.61 -15.38
CA SER A 145 -0.89 1.99 -16.63
C SER A 145 -2.22 2.72 -16.41
N MET A 146 -2.95 2.36 -15.33
CA MET A 146 -4.29 2.90 -15.05
C MET A 146 -4.28 4.21 -14.28
N ILE A 147 -3.22 4.47 -13.50
CA ILE A 147 -3.11 5.64 -12.63
C ILE A 147 -1.77 6.32 -12.88
N PHE A 148 -1.81 7.59 -13.27
CA PHE A 148 -0.60 8.38 -13.49
C PHE A 148 -0.16 9.05 -12.19
N SER A 149 1.04 8.72 -11.73
CA SER A 149 1.77 9.48 -10.70
C SER A 149 3.16 9.81 -11.22
N ILE A 150 3.56 11.08 -11.16
CA ILE A 150 4.85 11.51 -11.72
C ILE A 150 6.03 10.87 -10.98
N SER A 151 5.97 10.76 -9.65
CA SER A 151 7.01 10.08 -8.87
C SER A 151 7.12 8.59 -9.23
N ASP A 152 5.97 7.93 -9.43
CA ASP A 152 5.92 6.53 -9.87
C ASP A 152 6.56 6.36 -11.25
N ARG A 153 6.12 7.15 -12.24
CA ARG A 153 6.64 7.03 -13.60
C ARG A 153 8.13 7.31 -13.68
N LEU A 154 8.64 8.33 -12.99
CA LEU A 154 10.06 8.67 -13.04
C LEU A 154 10.95 7.61 -12.39
N VAL A 155 10.58 7.10 -11.22
CA VAL A 155 11.40 6.11 -10.50
C VAL A 155 11.44 4.78 -11.26
N ASN A 156 10.29 4.30 -11.76
CA ASN A 156 10.21 3.09 -12.57
C ASN A 156 10.99 3.25 -13.88
N THR A 157 10.78 4.35 -14.60
CA THR A 157 11.40 4.58 -15.92
C THR A 157 12.93 4.64 -15.81
N LEU A 158 13.46 5.41 -14.85
CA LEU A 158 14.91 5.55 -14.72
C LEU A 158 15.56 4.22 -14.34
N ALA A 159 14.95 3.44 -13.44
CA ALA A 159 15.45 2.11 -13.10
C ALA A 159 15.46 1.16 -14.31
N CYS A 160 14.37 1.11 -15.08
CA CYS A 160 14.30 0.29 -16.29
C CYS A 160 15.33 0.69 -17.34
N VAL A 161 15.52 1.99 -17.59
CA VAL A 161 16.54 2.51 -18.50
C VAL A 161 17.94 2.08 -18.06
N ILE A 162 18.25 2.20 -16.76
CA ILE A 162 19.52 1.76 -16.19
C ILE A 162 19.73 0.26 -16.45
N ALA A 163 18.75 -0.59 -16.13
CA ALA A 163 18.85 -2.03 -16.34
C ALA A 163 19.11 -2.39 -17.81
N LEU A 164 18.31 -1.85 -18.75
CA LEU A 164 18.49 -2.10 -20.19
C LEU A 164 19.85 -1.58 -20.70
N THR A 165 20.30 -0.43 -20.21
CA THR A 165 21.60 0.17 -20.57
C THR A 165 22.78 -0.65 -20.07
N THR A 166 22.74 -1.12 -18.82
CA THR A 166 23.77 -1.99 -18.23
C THR A 166 24.05 -3.20 -19.11
N TRP A 167 22.99 -3.83 -19.62
CA TRP A 167 23.10 -5.01 -20.48
C TRP A 167 23.19 -4.69 -21.98
N LYS A 168 23.22 -3.41 -22.35
CA LYS A 168 23.34 -2.93 -23.74
C LYS A 168 22.26 -3.50 -24.67
N VAL A 169 21.03 -3.63 -24.15
CA VAL A 169 19.86 -4.14 -24.88
C VAL A 169 18.80 -3.05 -25.08
N HIS A 170 17.99 -3.18 -26.13
CA HIS A 170 16.86 -2.28 -26.42
C HIS A 170 17.18 -0.76 -26.37
N PRO A 171 18.19 -0.29 -27.13
CA PRO A 171 18.62 1.12 -27.10
C PRO A 171 17.51 2.09 -27.50
N ASP A 172 16.55 1.66 -28.33
CA ASP A 172 15.37 2.44 -28.71
C ASP A 172 14.45 2.70 -27.51
N LYS A 173 14.24 1.70 -26.64
CA LYS A 173 13.46 1.82 -25.41
C LYS A 173 14.17 2.70 -24.39
N CYS A 174 15.49 2.53 -24.24
CA CYS A 174 16.32 3.40 -23.40
C CYS A 174 16.17 4.88 -23.80
N LYS A 175 16.27 5.17 -25.10
CA LYS A 175 16.13 6.54 -25.61
C LYS A 175 14.76 7.14 -25.28
N LYS A 176 13.68 6.39 -25.50
CA LYS A 176 12.31 6.85 -25.17
C LYS A 176 12.14 7.10 -23.66
N GLY A 177 12.66 6.20 -22.82
CA GLY A 177 12.61 6.36 -21.37
C GLY A 177 13.40 7.57 -20.88
N LEU A 178 14.60 7.80 -21.43
CA LEU A 178 15.41 8.99 -21.10
C LEU A 178 14.71 10.28 -21.50
N ASN A 179 14.14 10.34 -22.71
CA ASN A 179 13.35 11.48 -23.15
C ASN A 179 12.18 11.74 -22.19
N PHE A 180 11.45 10.69 -21.78
CA PHE A 180 10.38 10.83 -20.79
C PHE A 180 10.89 11.41 -19.47
N VAL A 181 12.02 10.92 -18.95
CA VAL A 181 12.61 11.44 -17.71
C VAL A 181 12.97 12.92 -17.87
N GLU A 182 13.67 13.30 -18.94
CA GLU A 182 14.06 14.68 -19.22
C GLU A 182 12.84 15.62 -19.31
N ASP A 183 11.81 15.20 -20.04
CA ASP A 183 10.60 15.99 -20.29
C ASP A 183 9.69 16.14 -19.06
N ASN A 184 9.86 15.33 -18.02
CA ASN A 184 8.91 15.25 -16.91
C ASN A 184 9.52 15.45 -15.52
N ILE A 185 10.85 15.43 -15.37
CA ILE A 185 11.51 15.53 -14.06
C ILE A 185 11.13 16.81 -13.27
N TYR A 186 10.88 17.93 -13.96
CA TYR A 186 10.49 19.18 -13.31
C TYR A 186 9.13 19.09 -12.59
N LYS A 187 8.22 18.23 -13.07
CA LYS A 187 6.87 18.06 -12.52
C LYS A 187 6.87 17.48 -11.10
N LEU A 188 7.99 16.92 -10.64
CA LEU A 188 8.17 16.51 -9.24
C LEU A 188 8.04 17.70 -8.26
N GLY A 189 8.32 18.92 -8.71
CA GLY A 189 8.15 20.13 -7.90
C GLY A 189 6.70 20.47 -7.60
N ASP A 190 5.78 20.08 -8.48
CA ASP A 190 4.36 20.42 -8.41
C ASP A 190 3.51 19.32 -7.74
N GLN A 191 4.11 18.16 -7.46
CA GLN A 191 3.40 17.02 -6.90
C GLN A 191 3.07 17.21 -5.42
N ASN A 192 1.80 16.97 -5.05
CA ASN A 192 1.37 16.90 -3.65
C ASN A 192 2.21 15.87 -2.89
N GLU A 193 2.75 16.26 -1.74
CA GLU A 193 3.56 15.40 -0.86
C GLU A 193 2.81 14.11 -0.48
N GLU A 194 1.48 14.16 -0.32
CA GLU A 194 0.63 13.01 0.02
C GLU A 194 0.60 11.91 -1.07
N HIS A 195 0.92 12.26 -2.32
CA HIS A 195 0.87 11.34 -3.45
C HIS A 195 2.27 10.93 -3.94
N LYS A 196 3.32 11.28 -3.21
CA LYS A 196 4.68 10.90 -3.58
C LYS A 196 4.95 9.44 -3.23
N THR A 197 5.68 8.78 -4.12
CA THR A 197 6.13 7.41 -3.91
C THR A 197 6.95 7.32 -2.62
N HIS A 198 6.65 6.34 -1.77
CA HIS A 198 7.37 6.12 -0.52
C HIS A 198 8.86 5.91 -0.80
N GLY A 199 9.72 6.53 0.02
CA GLY A 199 11.17 6.38 -0.13
C GLY A 199 11.78 7.09 -1.33
N LEU A 200 11.00 7.88 -2.11
CA LEU A 200 11.49 8.57 -3.32
C LEU A 200 12.76 9.38 -3.06
N GLU A 201 12.83 10.12 -1.94
CA GLU A 201 14.01 10.94 -1.63
C GLU A 201 15.26 10.11 -1.31
N LEU A 202 15.12 8.81 -1.03
CA LEU A 202 16.25 7.90 -0.85
C LEU A 202 16.66 7.27 -2.19
N VAL A 203 15.69 6.68 -2.90
CA VAL A 203 15.96 5.83 -4.06
C VAL A 203 16.22 6.61 -5.35
N PHE A 204 15.48 7.70 -5.60
CA PHE A 204 15.61 8.42 -6.87
C PHE A 204 16.98 9.11 -7.02
N PRO A 205 17.53 9.78 -5.99
CA PRO A 205 18.91 10.28 -6.05
C PRO A 205 19.95 9.18 -6.26
N ALA A 206 19.74 7.97 -5.70
CA ALA A 206 20.64 6.84 -5.94
C ALA A 206 20.58 6.34 -7.38
N LEU A 207 19.39 6.31 -8.00
CA LEU A 207 19.24 6.02 -9.43
C LEU A 207 19.93 7.06 -10.31
N ILE A 208 19.84 8.35 -9.99
CA ILE A 208 20.55 9.41 -10.74
C ILE A 208 22.06 9.20 -10.67
N GLU A 209 22.60 8.88 -9.49
CA GLU A 209 24.01 8.55 -9.33
C GLU A 209 24.42 7.31 -10.15
N LEU A 210 23.58 6.27 -10.20
CA LEU A 210 23.81 5.07 -10.99
C LEU A 210 23.75 5.34 -12.50
N ALA A 211 22.79 6.15 -12.94
CA ALA A 211 22.69 6.62 -14.33
C ALA A 211 23.95 7.39 -14.74
N GLY A 212 24.47 8.25 -13.85
CA GLY A 212 25.72 8.98 -14.10
C GLY A 212 26.94 8.07 -14.30
N LYS A 213 27.01 6.93 -13.59
CA LYS A 213 28.07 5.92 -13.80
C LYS A 213 27.98 5.21 -15.15
N LEU A 214 26.82 5.27 -15.82
CA LEU A 214 26.55 4.72 -17.14
C LEU A 214 26.57 5.79 -18.25
N ASP A 215 27.08 6.99 -17.95
CA ASP A 215 27.10 8.15 -18.86
C ASP A 215 25.71 8.55 -19.39
N LEU A 216 24.65 8.22 -18.65
CA LEU A 216 23.28 8.61 -18.98
C LEU A 216 23.02 10.05 -18.52
N LYS A 217 22.59 10.90 -19.45
CA LYS A 217 22.26 12.30 -19.16
C LYS A 217 20.89 12.40 -18.50
N VAL A 218 20.88 12.68 -17.21
CA VAL A 218 19.67 13.02 -16.44
C VAL A 218 19.79 14.45 -15.94
N PRO A 219 18.74 15.30 -15.97
CA PRO A 219 18.79 16.69 -15.51
C PRO A 219 19.03 16.85 -14.00
N ASN A 220 20.27 16.62 -13.54
CA ASN A 220 20.66 16.66 -12.13
C ASN A 220 20.71 18.09 -11.56
N ASP A 221 20.90 19.10 -12.43
CA ASP A 221 20.98 20.50 -12.02
C ASP A 221 19.64 21.16 -11.69
N SER A 222 18.53 20.45 -11.93
CA SER A 222 17.18 20.95 -11.67
C SER A 222 16.98 21.31 -10.18
N PRO A 223 16.33 22.46 -9.86
CA PRO A 223 16.08 22.86 -8.47
C PRO A 223 15.36 21.78 -7.64
N VAL A 224 14.45 21.01 -8.25
CA VAL A 224 13.73 19.94 -7.56
C VAL A 224 14.66 18.80 -7.13
N ILE A 225 15.65 18.46 -7.96
CA ILE A 225 16.61 17.40 -7.65
C ILE A 225 17.57 17.86 -6.57
N LYS A 226 18.06 19.10 -6.65
CA LYS A 226 18.88 19.71 -5.59
C LYS A 226 18.16 19.73 -4.24
N GLU A 227 16.87 20.05 -4.20
CA GLU A 227 16.09 19.97 -2.96
C GLU A 227 15.88 18.52 -2.50
N MET A 228 15.70 17.57 -3.42
CA MET A 228 15.58 16.15 -3.09
C MET A 228 16.85 15.61 -2.40
N TYR A 229 18.05 15.95 -2.89
CA TYR A 229 19.31 15.61 -2.21
C TYR A 229 19.38 16.20 -0.80
N LYS A 230 19.00 17.48 -0.62
CA LYS A 230 18.95 18.09 0.71
C LYS A 230 17.96 17.37 1.65
N ARG A 231 16.79 16.96 1.13
CA ARG A 231 15.80 16.17 1.90
C ARG A 231 16.38 14.81 2.30
N ARG A 232 17.07 14.12 1.38
CA ARG A 232 17.77 12.86 1.64
C ARG A 232 18.75 13.01 2.79
N GLU A 233 19.63 14.01 2.73
CA GLU A 233 20.62 14.28 3.78
C GLU A 233 19.96 14.57 5.14
N ARG A 234 18.96 15.46 5.17
CA ARG A 234 18.21 15.76 6.41
C ARG A 234 17.54 14.51 6.99
N LYS A 235 17.01 13.62 6.14
CA LYS A 235 16.38 12.36 6.56
C LYS A 235 17.42 11.40 7.14
N LEU A 236 18.54 11.21 6.45
CA LEU A 236 19.63 10.34 6.89
C LEU A 236 20.29 10.82 8.19
N LEU A 237 20.43 12.13 8.40
CA LEU A 237 20.97 12.69 9.65
C LEU A 237 20.10 12.42 10.89
N LYS A 238 18.78 12.24 10.69
CA LYS A 238 17.85 11.95 11.79
C LYS A 238 17.87 10.48 12.23
N ILE A 239 18.53 9.62 11.47
CA ILE A 239 18.50 8.18 11.66
C ILE A 239 19.79 7.76 12.36
N PRO A 240 19.73 7.21 13.59
CA PRO A 240 20.92 6.66 14.23
C PRO A 240 21.47 5.51 13.37
N LYS A 241 22.69 5.68 12.84
CA LYS A 241 23.34 4.66 11.99
C LYS A 241 23.38 3.29 12.67
N GLU A 242 23.58 3.25 13.98
CA GLU A 242 23.53 2.01 14.77
C GLU A 242 22.19 1.27 14.65
N LYS A 243 21.06 1.99 14.69
CA LYS A 243 19.73 1.38 14.66
C LYS A 243 19.41 0.72 13.32
N VAL A 244 19.87 1.30 12.20
CA VAL A 244 19.66 0.74 10.86
C VAL A 244 20.28 -0.64 10.71
N HIS A 245 21.44 -0.86 11.34
CA HIS A 245 22.21 -2.09 11.19
C HIS A 245 21.83 -3.19 12.19
N ASN A 246 21.25 -2.82 13.33
CA ASN A 246 21.01 -3.75 14.44
C ASN A 246 19.54 -4.01 14.74
N THR A 247 18.61 -3.27 14.12
CA THR A 247 17.17 -3.42 14.37
C THR A 247 16.42 -3.37 13.04
N PRO A 248 15.45 -4.28 12.80
CA PRO A 248 14.55 -4.15 11.65
C PRO A 248 13.87 -2.78 11.71
N THR A 249 14.00 -2.00 10.65
CA THR A 249 13.35 -0.69 10.51
C THR A 249 12.86 -0.53 9.08
N ILE A 250 11.88 0.34 8.85
CA ILE A 250 11.38 0.58 7.50
C ILE A 250 12.48 1.10 6.54
N MET A 251 13.60 1.59 7.06
CA MET A 251 14.71 2.07 6.25
C MET A 251 15.40 0.95 5.46
N ILE A 252 15.49 -0.26 6.02
CA ILE A 252 16.13 -1.38 5.31
C ILE A 252 15.26 -1.93 4.16
N TYR A 253 14.02 -1.47 4.05
CA TYR A 253 13.17 -1.73 2.87
C TYR A 253 13.69 -1.03 1.60
N SER A 254 14.53 0.00 1.74
CA SER A 254 15.09 0.80 0.63
C SER A 254 16.63 0.89 0.70
N LEU A 255 17.31 -0.22 1.02
CA LEU A 255 18.77 -0.28 1.14
C LEU A 255 19.52 0.17 -0.13
N GLU A 256 18.94 -0.08 -1.29
CA GLU A 256 19.47 0.33 -2.60
C GLU A 256 19.58 1.85 -2.76
N GLY A 257 18.83 2.60 -1.93
CA GLY A 257 18.90 4.06 -1.81
C GLY A 257 19.87 4.56 -0.73
N MET A 258 20.63 3.69 -0.07
CA MET A 258 21.49 4.03 1.07
C MET A 258 22.99 3.87 0.78
N LYS A 259 23.82 4.49 1.62
CA LYS A 259 25.30 4.44 1.59
C LYS A 259 25.82 4.05 2.97
N ASP A 260 27.11 3.70 3.05
CA ASP A 260 27.81 3.34 4.29
C ASP A 260 27.16 2.18 5.05
N LEU A 261 26.81 1.10 4.34
CA LEU A 261 26.10 -0.06 4.89
C LEU A 261 27.07 -1.14 5.41
N GLU A 262 26.81 -1.63 6.62
CA GLU A 262 27.54 -2.74 7.25
C GLU A 262 26.80 -4.07 7.01
N TRP A 263 27.14 -4.76 5.91
CA TRP A 263 26.45 -5.96 5.43
C TRP A 263 26.40 -7.11 6.45
N ASP A 264 27.48 -7.34 7.20
CA ASP A 264 27.54 -8.39 8.23
C ASP A 264 26.50 -8.19 9.34
N LYS A 265 26.07 -6.95 9.59
CA LYS A 265 25.01 -6.64 10.54
C LYS A 265 23.64 -6.72 9.87
N LEU A 266 23.50 -6.17 8.66
CA LEU A 266 22.24 -6.15 7.92
C LEU A 266 21.72 -7.56 7.57
N LEU A 267 22.61 -8.49 7.21
CA LEU A 267 22.20 -9.87 6.91
C LEU A 267 21.63 -10.60 8.13
N LYS A 268 21.91 -10.14 9.36
CA LYS A 268 21.27 -10.67 10.57
C LYS A 268 19.82 -10.22 10.72
N LEU A 269 19.40 -9.19 9.97
CA LEU A 269 18.03 -8.68 9.91
C LEU A 269 17.23 -9.26 8.74
N GLN A 270 17.79 -10.22 8.01
CA GLN A 270 17.10 -10.91 6.91
C GLN A 270 15.89 -11.69 7.44
N SER A 271 14.78 -11.65 6.68
CA SER A 271 13.60 -12.47 6.97
C SER A 271 13.87 -13.95 6.72
N GLU A 272 13.09 -14.84 7.35
CA GLU A 272 13.30 -16.29 7.25
C GLU A 272 13.25 -16.82 5.81
N ASN A 273 12.46 -16.17 4.93
CA ASN A 273 12.35 -16.52 3.52
C ASN A 273 13.53 -16.03 2.65
N GLY A 274 14.54 -15.36 3.24
CA GLY A 274 15.72 -14.85 2.55
C GLY A 274 15.60 -13.41 2.04
N SER A 275 14.45 -12.77 2.17
CA SER A 275 14.28 -11.37 1.77
C SER A 275 14.85 -10.40 2.81
N ILE A 276 15.18 -9.19 2.37
CA ILE A 276 15.35 -8.04 3.25
C ILE A 276 14.00 -7.35 3.38
N VAL A 277 13.31 -7.58 4.51
CA VAL A 277 11.99 -7.00 4.83
C VAL A 277 11.07 -7.11 3.61
N TYR A 278 10.91 -8.32 3.06
CA TYR A 278 10.00 -8.65 1.96
C TYR A 278 10.11 -7.76 0.69
N SER A 279 11.19 -6.97 0.53
CA SER A 279 11.45 -6.06 -0.60
C SER A 279 12.35 -6.72 -1.65
N PRO A 280 11.88 -6.92 -2.89
CA PRO A 280 12.72 -7.47 -3.94
C PRO A 280 13.87 -6.56 -4.35
N SER A 281 13.69 -5.23 -4.46
CA SER A 281 14.80 -4.31 -4.77
C SER A 281 15.91 -4.34 -3.72
N ALA A 282 15.56 -4.26 -2.43
CA ALA A 282 16.53 -4.29 -1.35
C ALA A 282 17.24 -5.64 -1.26
N THR A 283 16.52 -6.73 -1.53
CA THR A 283 17.08 -8.09 -1.58
C THR A 283 18.03 -8.27 -2.76
N ALA A 284 17.67 -7.76 -3.95
CA ALA A 284 18.54 -7.76 -5.13
C ALA A 284 19.81 -6.97 -4.89
N PHE A 285 19.68 -5.76 -4.34
CA PHE A 285 20.82 -4.94 -3.96
C PHE A 285 21.71 -5.65 -2.93
N SER A 286 21.13 -6.26 -1.91
CA SER A 286 21.88 -7.02 -0.90
C SER A 286 22.64 -8.19 -1.53
N PHE A 287 22.01 -8.97 -2.41
CA PHE A 287 22.67 -10.06 -3.12
C PHE A 287 23.87 -9.57 -3.95
N MET A 288 23.73 -8.45 -4.66
CA MET A 288 24.83 -7.90 -5.46
C MET A 288 26.06 -7.56 -4.60
N GLN A 289 25.86 -7.20 -3.33
CA GLN A 289 26.92 -6.81 -2.41
C GLN A 289 27.51 -7.98 -1.61
N THR A 290 26.71 -9.00 -1.30
CA THR A 290 27.10 -10.06 -0.36
C THR A 290 27.17 -11.45 -0.97
N LYS A 291 26.54 -11.66 -2.13
CA LYS A 291 26.33 -12.97 -2.76
C LYS A 291 25.59 -13.97 -1.84
N ASP A 292 24.77 -13.48 -0.91
CA ASP A 292 24.01 -14.31 0.01
C ASP A 292 23.01 -15.24 -0.74
N GLN A 293 23.10 -16.54 -0.49
CA GLN A 293 22.33 -17.52 -1.24
C GLN A 293 20.84 -17.53 -0.89
N LYS A 294 20.46 -17.05 0.31
CA LYS A 294 19.04 -16.95 0.69
C LYS A 294 18.37 -15.80 -0.07
N CYS A 295 19.05 -14.67 -0.25
CA CYS A 295 18.60 -13.60 -1.13
C CYS A 295 18.36 -14.12 -2.56
N LEU A 296 19.31 -14.88 -3.12
CA LEU A 296 19.16 -15.43 -4.46
C LEU A 296 17.99 -16.43 -4.57
N THR A 297 17.81 -17.26 -3.54
CA THR A 297 16.70 -18.23 -3.48
C THR A 297 15.35 -17.52 -3.48
N TYR A 298 15.20 -16.49 -2.65
CA TYR A 298 13.99 -15.64 -2.63
C TYR A 298 13.69 -15.06 -4.00
N LEU A 299 14.66 -14.39 -4.62
CA LEU A 299 14.49 -13.73 -5.93
C LEU A 299 14.19 -14.72 -7.05
N THR A 300 14.84 -15.89 -7.04
CA THR A 300 14.60 -16.96 -8.03
C THR A 300 13.15 -17.44 -7.96
N ASN A 301 12.62 -17.64 -6.76
CA ASN A 301 11.24 -18.05 -6.56
C ASN A 301 10.25 -16.98 -7.05
N LEU A 302 10.53 -15.70 -6.76
CA LEU A 302 9.71 -14.58 -7.22
C LEU A 302 9.70 -14.48 -8.74
N VAL A 303 10.87 -14.46 -9.39
CA VAL A 303 10.99 -14.35 -10.85
C VAL A 303 10.27 -15.49 -11.55
N HIS A 304 10.36 -16.71 -11.02
CA HIS A 304 9.62 -17.87 -11.53
C HIS A 304 8.10 -17.67 -11.38
N LYS A 305 7.64 -17.27 -10.20
CA LYS A 305 6.21 -17.07 -9.90
C LYS A 305 5.57 -16.00 -10.78
N PHE A 306 6.27 -14.88 -10.97
CA PHE A 306 5.78 -13.70 -11.68
C PHE A 306 6.27 -13.61 -13.14
N LYS A 307 6.86 -14.70 -13.66
CA LYS A 307 7.26 -14.85 -15.07
C LYS A 307 8.14 -13.70 -15.56
N GLY A 308 9.20 -13.39 -14.82
CA GLY A 308 10.15 -12.34 -15.15
C GLY A 308 9.95 -11.05 -14.34
N GLY A 309 8.71 -10.56 -14.25
CA GLY A 309 8.38 -9.44 -13.37
C GLY A 309 8.54 -9.82 -11.90
N VAL A 310 8.65 -8.85 -11.00
CA VAL A 310 8.52 -9.05 -9.55
C VAL A 310 7.73 -7.88 -8.95
N PRO A 311 6.92 -8.08 -7.88
CA PRO A 311 6.22 -6.99 -7.21
C PRO A 311 7.19 -6.12 -6.40
N HIS A 312 6.68 -5.03 -5.81
CA HIS A 312 7.47 -4.21 -4.88
C HIS A 312 7.57 -4.82 -3.47
N VAL A 313 6.67 -5.75 -3.15
CA VAL A 313 6.64 -6.44 -1.87
C VAL A 313 6.13 -7.86 -2.06
N TYR A 314 6.77 -8.84 -1.41
CA TYR A 314 6.28 -10.22 -1.40
C TYR A 314 6.82 -11.06 -0.23
N PRO A 315 5.99 -11.89 0.41
CA PRO A 315 4.55 -12.08 0.16
C PRO A 315 3.67 -11.03 0.86
N VAL A 316 2.36 -11.06 0.62
CA VAL A 316 1.36 -10.12 1.19
C VAL A 316 0.08 -10.81 1.66
N GLU A 317 0.18 -12.09 2.01
CA GLU A 317 -0.98 -12.95 2.24
C GLU A 317 -1.76 -12.62 3.51
N ILE A 318 -1.11 -12.09 4.55
CA ILE A 318 -1.81 -11.67 5.77
C ILE A 318 -2.60 -10.39 5.46
N PHE A 319 -1.95 -9.41 4.85
CA PHE A 319 -2.58 -8.17 4.39
C PHE A 319 -3.80 -8.45 3.50
N GLU A 320 -3.63 -9.29 2.47
CA GLU A 320 -4.70 -9.63 1.53
C GLU A 320 -5.91 -10.24 2.25
N GLN A 321 -5.68 -11.21 3.15
CA GLN A 321 -6.76 -11.87 3.87
C GLN A 321 -7.49 -10.94 4.85
N ILE A 322 -6.76 -10.07 5.57
CA ILE A 322 -7.39 -9.08 6.46
C ILE A 322 -8.30 -8.16 5.63
N TRP A 323 -7.83 -7.67 4.48
CA TRP A 323 -8.61 -6.78 3.60
C TRP A 323 -9.76 -7.46 2.89
N MET A 324 -9.62 -8.71 2.48
CA MET A 324 -10.75 -9.47 1.94
C MET A 324 -11.88 -9.59 2.95
N VAL A 325 -11.58 -9.97 4.20
CA VAL A 325 -12.58 -10.08 5.27
C VAL A 325 -13.20 -8.72 5.58
N ASP A 326 -12.37 -7.67 5.75
CA ASP A 326 -12.87 -6.31 6.01
C ASP A 326 -13.84 -5.83 4.93
N ARG A 327 -13.48 -5.98 3.65
CA ARG A 327 -14.28 -5.46 2.54
C ARG A 327 -15.62 -6.17 2.45
N LEU A 328 -15.68 -7.49 2.61
CA LEU A 328 -16.95 -8.22 2.59
C LEU A 328 -17.87 -7.87 3.76
N GLN A 329 -17.30 -7.68 4.95
CA GLN A 329 -18.05 -7.24 6.12
C GLN A 329 -18.62 -5.84 5.92
N ARG A 330 -17.80 -4.88 5.46
CA ARG A 330 -18.22 -3.50 5.24
C ARG A 330 -19.24 -3.34 4.10
N LEU A 331 -19.16 -4.18 3.07
CA LEU A 331 -20.15 -4.23 1.99
C LEU A 331 -21.47 -4.91 2.41
N GLY A 332 -21.54 -5.48 3.62
CA GLY A 332 -22.75 -6.14 4.11
C GLY A 332 -23.07 -7.45 3.40
N ILE A 333 -22.08 -8.09 2.75
CA ILE A 333 -22.25 -9.34 2.00
C ILE A 333 -21.54 -10.55 2.63
N ALA A 334 -20.86 -10.36 3.76
CA ALA A 334 -20.13 -11.43 4.48
C ALA A 334 -20.94 -12.70 4.76
N ARG A 335 -22.28 -12.61 4.88
CA ARG A 335 -23.17 -13.76 5.11
C ARG A 335 -23.07 -14.87 4.05
N TYR A 336 -22.63 -14.56 2.83
CA TYR A 336 -22.46 -15.55 1.77
C TYR A 336 -21.13 -16.31 1.83
N PHE A 337 -20.19 -15.86 2.68
CA PHE A 337 -18.79 -16.27 2.69
C PHE A 337 -18.30 -16.71 4.08
N GLN A 338 -19.20 -17.22 4.93
CA GLN A 338 -18.86 -17.52 6.33
C GLN A 338 -17.75 -18.57 6.48
N SER A 339 -17.75 -19.61 5.64
CA SER A 339 -16.70 -20.63 5.60
C SER A 339 -15.35 -20.02 5.21
N GLU A 340 -15.34 -19.23 4.13
CA GLU A 340 -14.13 -18.62 3.58
C GLU A 340 -13.54 -17.57 4.53
N ILE A 341 -14.40 -16.75 5.15
CA ILE A 341 -13.99 -15.79 6.18
C ILE A 341 -13.36 -16.52 7.36
N LYS A 342 -13.95 -17.64 7.81
CA LYS A 342 -13.41 -18.44 8.91
C LYS A 342 -12.02 -18.99 8.59
N GLU A 343 -11.81 -19.50 7.37
CA GLU A 343 -10.50 -19.98 6.92
C GLU A 343 -9.45 -18.86 6.95
N CYS A 344 -9.81 -17.67 6.45
CA CYS A 344 -8.93 -16.50 6.53
C CYS A 344 -8.61 -16.10 7.96
N THR A 345 -9.62 -16.03 8.85
CA THR A 345 -9.38 -15.65 10.24
C THR A 345 -8.61 -16.71 11.01
N ASP A 346 -8.79 -18.00 10.72
CA ASP A 346 -7.98 -19.09 11.27
C ASP A 346 -6.51 -18.95 10.84
N TYR A 347 -6.26 -18.58 9.58
CA TYR A 347 -4.92 -18.34 9.07
C TYR A 347 -4.27 -17.13 9.74
N ILE A 348 -4.96 -15.98 9.80
CA ILE A 348 -4.45 -14.76 10.46
C ILE A 348 -4.15 -15.06 11.93
N TYR A 349 -5.05 -15.76 12.63
CA TYR A 349 -4.89 -16.09 14.05
C TYR A 349 -3.69 -17.02 14.31
N ARG A 350 -3.37 -17.92 13.38
CA ARG A 350 -2.19 -18.80 13.47
C ARG A 350 -0.88 -18.03 13.59
N TYR A 351 -0.79 -16.86 12.94
CA TYR A 351 0.38 -16.00 12.94
C TYR A 351 0.25 -14.80 13.87
N TRP A 352 -0.82 -14.73 14.66
CA TRP A 352 -0.98 -13.72 15.70
C TRP A 352 -0.11 -14.08 16.91
N ASP A 353 0.94 -13.31 17.16
CA ASP A 353 1.91 -13.56 18.24
C ASP A 353 1.48 -13.00 19.62
N GLY A 354 0.31 -12.36 19.68
CA GLY A 354 -0.21 -11.71 20.89
C GLY A 354 0.18 -10.24 21.04
N GLN A 355 1.07 -9.73 20.19
CA GLN A 355 1.54 -8.34 20.22
C GLN A 355 1.28 -7.62 18.89
N ALA A 356 1.79 -8.13 17.78
CA ALA A 356 1.73 -7.45 16.50
C ALA A 356 1.87 -8.42 15.32
N ILE A 357 1.35 -8.02 14.17
CA ILE A 357 1.54 -8.71 12.89
C ILE A 357 1.96 -7.70 11.83
N GLY A 358 2.39 -8.20 10.67
CA GLY A 358 2.53 -7.36 9.49
C GLY A 358 1.89 -8.02 8.29
N ILE A 359 2.22 -7.51 7.11
CA ILE A 359 1.65 -7.93 5.83
C ILE A 359 1.81 -9.42 5.48
N THR A 360 2.74 -10.15 6.13
CA THR A 360 3.10 -11.54 5.77
C THR A 360 3.58 -12.36 6.98
N ARG A 361 3.51 -13.69 6.90
CA ARG A 361 4.01 -14.62 7.94
C ARG A 361 5.52 -14.53 8.19
N TYR A 362 6.29 -14.03 7.23
CA TYR A 362 7.74 -13.84 7.36
C TYR A 362 8.12 -12.48 7.94
N CYS A 363 7.14 -11.77 8.49
CA CYS A 363 7.30 -10.42 8.99
C CYS A 363 8.23 -10.38 10.21
N ASN A 364 9.33 -9.66 10.08
CA ASN A 364 10.22 -9.27 11.17
C ASN A 364 10.12 -7.78 11.50
N LEU A 365 9.19 -7.08 10.84
CA LEU A 365 8.90 -5.66 11.02
C LEU A 365 7.38 -5.45 10.96
N PRO A 366 6.66 -5.69 12.08
CA PRO A 366 5.22 -5.53 12.11
C PRO A 366 4.84 -4.06 11.95
N ASP A 367 3.67 -3.82 11.38
CA ASP A 367 3.12 -2.50 11.16
C ASP A 367 1.78 -2.31 11.90
N ILE A 368 1.44 -1.05 12.14
CA ILE A 368 0.26 -0.70 12.93
C ILE A 368 -1.05 -0.93 12.16
N ASP A 369 -1.05 -0.86 10.84
CA ASP A 369 -2.27 -0.95 10.04
C ASP A 369 -2.78 -2.40 10.05
N ASP A 370 -1.92 -3.34 9.65
CA ASP A 370 -2.22 -4.77 9.69
C ASP A 370 -2.43 -5.26 11.12
N THR A 371 -1.67 -4.76 12.10
CA THR A 371 -1.90 -5.11 13.52
C THR A 371 -3.28 -4.67 14.00
N CYS A 372 -3.64 -3.39 13.82
CA CYS A 372 -4.92 -2.87 14.30
C CYS A 372 -6.10 -3.55 13.61
N MET A 373 -5.97 -3.82 12.31
CA MET A 373 -7.07 -4.40 11.59
C MET A 373 -7.15 -5.92 11.70
N GLY A 374 -6.02 -6.62 11.79
CA GLY A 374 -5.96 -8.01 12.22
C GLY A 374 -6.64 -8.19 13.57
N PHE A 375 -6.32 -7.34 14.56
CA PHE A 375 -7.00 -7.32 15.85
C PHE A 375 -8.52 -7.18 15.71
N ARG A 376 -8.98 -6.19 14.92
CA ARG A 376 -10.42 -5.95 14.72
C ARG A 376 -11.10 -7.12 14.02
N VAL A 377 -10.52 -7.64 12.94
CA VAL A 377 -11.05 -8.77 12.17
C VAL A 377 -11.12 -10.01 13.04
N LEU A 378 -10.07 -10.33 13.79
CA LEU A 378 -10.06 -11.47 14.72
C LEU A 378 -11.11 -11.30 15.83
N ARG A 379 -11.15 -10.15 16.50
CA ARG A 379 -12.09 -9.91 17.61
C ARG A 379 -13.56 -9.95 17.14
N THR A 380 -13.87 -9.39 15.99
CA THR A 380 -15.24 -9.40 15.44
C THR A 380 -15.69 -10.79 14.97
N ASN A 381 -14.76 -11.70 14.71
CA ASN A 381 -15.03 -13.10 14.36
C ASN A 381 -14.86 -14.07 15.57
N GLY A 382 -14.80 -13.55 16.80
CA GLY A 382 -14.88 -14.34 18.03
C GLY A 382 -13.55 -14.89 18.57
N TYR A 383 -12.41 -14.49 18.01
CA TYR A 383 -11.09 -14.90 18.49
C TYR A 383 -10.68 -14.11 19.74
N GLN A 384 -9.92 -14.77 20.62
CA GLN A 384 -9.39 -14.17 21.83
C GLN A 384 -8.07 -13.47 21.52
N VAL A 385 -8.14 -12.17 21.23
CA VAL A 385 -6.98 -11.29 21.03
C VAL A 385 -6.94 -10.22 22.11
N SER A 386 -5.75 -9.92 22.66
CA SER A 386 -5.57 -8.86 23.65
C SER A 386 -5.33 -7.50 22.97
N PRO A 387 -5.88 -6.39 23.48
CA PRO A 387 -5.52 -5.04 22.99
C PRO A 387 -4.14 -4.57 23.50
N GLY A 388 -3.52 -5.29 24.44
CA GLY A 388 -2.30 -4.90 25.15
C GLY A 388 -2.45 -5.07 26.65
#